data_AF-A0A1V9FYC6-F1
#
_entry.id   AF-A0A1V9FYC6-F1
#
_cell.length_a   1.000
_cell.length_b   1.000
_cell.length_c   1.000
_cell.angle_alpha   90.00
_cell.angle_beta   90.00
_cell.angle_gamma   90.00
#
_symmetry.space_group_name_H-M   'P 1'
#
loop_
_entity.id
_entity.type
_entity.pdbx_description
1 polymer ?
#
loop_
_entity_poly.entity_id
_entity_poly.type
_entity_poly.pdbx_seq_one_letter_code
_entity_poly.pdbx_strand_id
1 'polypeptide(L)'
;MGMNAYFYPSTAIGYFMKKYLLSLGLVLLLFACKDKTKTLQAGEIETAADFVAFYPEVNLPYMIADTMLLRKPNDSMAIGLNVVSKFIPDSVWRKDFGKNAMPKIYALGRTAEKEKESYLFTQVASGGKRVVYLACFSHDNKFLKAMPLVRTGFDHYTSAYGLLDSKFQITTYHETKKAGADAVFKRNIYFYDRNGDNFTLIVTEPNEEIIQDVVNPIDTMRANHKFSGDYVENDRNFVSIRDGKNASEIVFFVHFEKNGGKCIGELKGAARFISPTVAQFVKSDNPCSLEFVFAGNKVTMREKGGCGSYRDIQCFFNGSYWKKKTAKGKKK
;
A
#
# COMPACT_ATOMS: atom_id res chain seq x y z
N MET A 1 16.10 53.12 -80.23
CA MET A 1 15.71 54.51 -80.52
C MET A 1 14.21 54.62 -80.30
N GLY A 2 13.76 55.43 -79.34
CA GLY A 2 12.41 56.00 -79.31
C GLY A 2 11.28 55.24 -78.58
N MET A 3 10.85 55.83 -77.44
CA MET A 3 9.46 56.09 -76.98
C MET A 3 8.54 54.90 -76.59
N ASN A 4 8.10 54.76 -75.34
CA ASN A 4 7.10 55.54 -74.56
C ASN A 4 5.64 55.47 -75.06
N ALA A 5 4.75 54.84 -74.28
CA ALA A 5 3.43 55.38 -73.86
C ALA A 5 2.83 54.52 -72.71
N TYR A 6 2.74 55.05 -71.47
CA TYR A 6 1.57 55.67 -70.79
C TYR A 6 0.42 54.67 -70.47
N PHE A 7 0.30 54.16 -69.23
CA PHE A 7 -0.49 54.65 -68.07
C PHE A 7 -1.99 54.92 -68.34
N TYR A 8 -2.89 54.24 -67.60
CA TYR A 8 -3.83 54.81 -66.61
C TYR A 8 -4.47 53.68 -65.75
N PRO A 9 -4.98 53.97 -64.54
CA PRO A 9 -5.12 53.04 -63.41
C PRO A 9 -6.56 52.57 -63.15
N SER A 10 -6.72 51.55 -62.31
CA SER A 10 -7.98 51.29 -61.61
C SER A 10 -7.73 51.11 -60.11
N THR A 11 -8.01 52.18 -59.37
CA THR A 11 -8.24 52.19 -57.93
C THR A 11 -9.68 51.78 -57.66
N ALA A 12 -9.90 50.80 -56.77
CA ALA A 12 -10.98 50.79 -55.76
C ALA A 12 -11.32 49.37 -55.24
N ILE A 13 -10.39 48.66 -54.59
CA ILE A 13 -10.76 47.42 -53.84
C ILE A 13 -10.15 47.38 -52.41
N GLY A 14 -9.27 48.33 -52.04
CA GLY A 14 -8.43 48.19 -50.85
C GLY A 14 -9.01 48.62 -49.50
N TYR A 15 -10.18 49.26 -49.43
CA TYR A 15 -10.64 49.91 -48.18
C TYR A 15 -11.86 49.29 -47.49
N PHE A 16 -12.70 48.53 -48.21
CA PHE A 16 -13.92 47.96 -47.62
C PHE A 16 -13.66 46.63 -46.86
N MET A 17 -12.76 45.77 -47.34
CA MET A 17 -12.40 44.52 -46.65
C MET A 17 -11.63 44.74 -45.33
N LYS A 18 -10.88 45.85 -45.21
CA LYS A 18 -10.06 46.13 -44.02
C LYS A 18 -10.89 46.56 -42.80
N LYS A 19 -12.05 47.20 -43.03
CA LYS A 19 -12.99 47.58 -41.96
C LYS A 19 -13.73 46.36 -41.41
N TYR A 20 -14.11 45.42 -42.27
CA TYR A 20 -14.80 44.19 -41.84
C TYR A 20 -13.88 43.18 -41.15
N LEU A 21 -12.61 43.09 -41.55
CA LEU A 21 -11.61 42.26 -40.87
C LEU A 21 -11.27 42.78 -39.46
N LEU A 22 -11.24 44.10 -39.27
CA LEU A 22 -11.07 44.71 -37.94
C LEU A 22 -12.28 44.49 -37.04
N SER A 23 -13.50 44.56 -37.58
CA SER A 23 -14.71 44.26 -36.81
C SER A 23 -14.88 42.77 -36.49
N LEU A 24 -14.44 41.87 -37.38
CA LEU A 24 -14.48 40.42 -37.13
C LEU A 24 -13.48 39.99 -36.05
N GLY A 25 -12.29 40.62 -36.01
CA GLY A 25 -11.31 40.43 -34.93
C GLY A 25 -11.81 40.96 -33.57
N LEU A 26 -12.61 42.02 -33.56
CA LEU A 26 -13.21 42.57 -32.34
C LEU A 26 -14.33 41.67 -31.79
N VAL A 27 -15.13 41.02 -32.66
CA VAL A 27 -16.17 40.07 -32.25
C VAL A 27 -15.56 38.77 -31.71
N LEU A 28 -14.44 38.30 -32.26
CA LEU A 28 -13.71 37.13 -31.73
C LEU A 28 -13.07 37.39 -30.35
N LEU A 29 -12.76 38.64 -30.01
CA LEU A 29 -12.30 39.03 -28.67
C LEU A 29 -13.43 39.04 -27.62
N LEU A 30 -14.70 39.19 -28.04
CA LEU A 30 -15.85 39.17 -27.13
C LEU A 30 -16.31 37.74 -26.76
N PHE A 31 -15.91 36.72 -27.53
CA PHE A 31 -16.12 35.31 -27.18
C PHE A 31 -14.92 34.66 -26.48
N ALA A 32 -13.84 35.41 -26.24
CA ALA A 32 -12.72 34.98 -25.41
C ALA A 32 -13.02 35.19 -23.90
N CYS A 33 -14.22 34.81 -23.45
CA CYS A 33 -14.43 34.53 -22.04
C CYS A 33 -13.72 33.21 -21.73
N LYS A 34 -12.49 33.31 -21.24
CA LYS A 34 -11.99 32.29 -20.31
C LYS A 34 -13.04 32.20 -19.21
N ASP A 35 -13.68 31.06 -19.06
CA ASP A 35 -14.37 30.69 -17.82
C ASP A 35 -13.36 30.78 -16.69
N LYS A 36 -13.24 31.98 -16.09
CA LYS A 36 -12.59 32.13 -14.80
C LYS A 36 -13.53 31.45 -13.83
N THR A 37 -13.18 30.22 -13.45
CA THR A 37 -13.77 29.54 -12.30
C THR A 37 -13.80 30.54 -11.16
N LYS A 38 -15.01 30.99 -10.81
CA LYS A 38 -15.24 31.96 -9.75
C LYS A 38 -14.59 31.40 -8.49
N THR A 39 -13.63 32.11 -7.91
CA THR A 39 -13.00 31.68 -6.67
C THR A 39 -14.03 31.80 -5.55
N LEU A 40 -14.66 30.67 -5.21
CA LEU A 40 -15.61 30.56 -4.10
C LEU A 40 -14.89 30.90 -2.81
N GLN A 41 -15.47 31.79 -2.01
CA GLN A 41 -14.98 32.05 -0.67
C GLN A 41 -15.57 31.04 0.32
N ALA A 42 -14.88 30.78 1.43
CA ALA A 42 -15.33 29.79 2.42
C ALA A 42 -16.71 30.10 3.02
N GLY A 43 -17.13 31.38 3.02
CA GLY A 43 -18.45 31.82 3.48
C GLY A 43 -19.58 31.67 2.46
N GLU A 44 -19.28 31.25 1.23
CA GLU A 44 -20.26 31.09 0.14
C GLU A 44 -20.66 29.61 -0.05
N ILE A 45 -20.17 28.70 0.80
CA ILE A 45 -20.41 27.26 0.69
C ILE A 45 -21.77 26.90 1.29
N GLU A 46 -22.77 26.69 0.43
CA GLU A 46 -24.11 26.27 0.85
C GLU A 46 -24.46 24.85 0.38
N THR A 47 -24.01 24.47 -0.82
CA THR A 47 -24.30 23.15 -1.41
C THR A 47 -23.09 22.22 -1.41
N ALA A 48 -23.32 20.92 -1.64
CA ALA A 48 -22.22 19.96 -1.77
C ALA A 48 -21.36 20.22 -3.02
N ALA A 49 -21.96 20.77 -4.08
CA ALA A 49 -21.24 21.19 -5.27
C ALA A 49 -20.31 22.38 -4.97
N ASP A 50 -20.77 23.36 -4.18
CA ASP A 50 -19.93 24.49 -3.74
C ASP A 50 -18.78 23.99 -2.86
N PHE A 51 -19.07 23.04 -1.96
CA PHE A 51 -18.07 22.46 -1.07
C PHE A 51 -16.96 21.74 -1.84
N VAL A 52 -17.31 20.93 -2.85
CA VAL A 52 -16.34 20.29 -3.73
C VAL A 52 -15.59 21.34 -4.56
N ALA A 53 -16.30 22.29 -5.17
CA ALA A 53 -15.73 23.31 -6.05
C ALA A 53 -14.78 24.29 -5.33
N PHE A 54 -14.94 24.49 -4.02
CA PHE A 54 -14.06 25.31 -3.19
C PHE A 54 -12.61 24.80 -3.17
N TYR A 55 -12.40 23.49 -3.31
CA TYR A 55 -11.06 22.92 -3.31
C TYR A 55 -10.33 23.26 -4.62
N PRO A 56 -9.05 23.69 -4.57
CA PRO A 56 -8.28 24.00 -5.77
C PRO A 56 -7.97 22.73 -6.57
N GLU A 57 -8.05 22.78 -7.89
CA GLU A 57 -7.71 21.62 -8.73
C GLU A 57 -6.22 21.28 -8.65
N VAL A 58 -5.92 19.99 -8.56
CA VAL A 58 -4.54 19.45 -8.57
C VAL A 58 -4.37 18.42 -9.67
N ASN A 59 -3.19 18.44 -10.30
CA ASN A 59 -2.80 17.46 -11.30
C ASN A 59 -2.28 16.19 -10.62
N LEU A 60 -2.57 15.04 -11.22
CA LEU A 60 -2.04 13.75 -10.78
C LEU A 60 -0.71 13.43 -11.51
N PRO A 61 0.27 12.79 -10.85
CA PRO A 61 0.27 12.35 -9.45
C PRO A 61 0.35 13.52 -8.46
N TYR A 62 -0.39 13.43 -7.35
CA TYR A 62 -0.36 14.43 -6.27
C TYR A 62 0.13 13.82 -4.96
N MET A 63 1.31 14.26 -4.52
CA MET A 63 1.99 13.77 -3.32
C MET A 63 1.99 14.83 -2.22
N ILE A 64 1.77 14.40 -0.98
CA ILE A 64 1.87 15.22 0.22
C ILE A 64 2.81 14.56 1.20
N ALA A 65 3.94 15.20 1.47
CA ALA A 65 4.90 14.78 2.50
C ALA A 65 4.54 15.39 3.87
N ASP A 66 4.86 14.67 4.94
CA ASP A 66 4.69 15.09 6.34
C ASP A 66 5.32 16.47 6.65
N THR A 67 6.48 16.78 6.08
CA THR A 67 7.15 18.09 6.23
C THR A 67 6.32 19.23 5.66
N MET A 68 5.45 18.98 4.67
CA MET A 68 4.55 20.00 4.12
C MET A 68 3.46 20.38 5.12
N LEU A 69 3.01 19.43 5.96
CA LEU A 69 1.98 19.69 6.98
C LEU A 69 2.50 20.66 8.05
N LEU A 70 3.81 20.70 8.30
CA LEU A 70 4.41 21.59 9.30
C LEU A 70 4.47 23.06 8.83
N ARG A 71 4.31 23.31 7.52
CA ARG A 71 4.29 24.67 6.97
C ARG A 71 3.01 25.39 7.39
N LYS A 72 3.07 26.72 7.53
CA LYS A 72 1.88 27.52 7.82
C LYS A 72 0.89 27.37 6.63
N PRO A 73 -0.35 26.90 6.86
CA PRO A 73 -1.34 26.79 5.80
C PRO A 73 -1.72 28.17 5.25
N ASN A 74 -2.20 28.22 4.01
CA ASN A 74 -2.80 29.43 3.47
C ASN A 74 -4.16 29.67 4.15
N ASP A 75 -4.28 30.79 4.87
CA ASP A 75 -5.49 31.12 5.64
C ASP A 75 -6.73 31.25 4.73
N SER A 76 -6.56 31.57 3.44
CA SER A 76 -7.67 31.60 2.46
C SER A 76 -8.28 30.22 2.17
N MET A 77 -7.56 29.13 2.46
CA MET A 77 -8.04 27.77 2.27
C MET A 77 -8.71 27.20 3.52
N ALA A 78 -8.83 27.98 4.59
CA ALA A 78 -9.48 27.55 5.82
C ALA A 78 -11.00 27.38 5.61
N ILE A 79 -11.54 26.26 6.09
CA ILE A 79 -12.97 25.99 6.11
C ILE A 79 -13.44 25.87 7.56
N GLY A 80 -14.56 26.51 7.90
CA GLY A 80 -15.17 26.37 9.21
C GLY A 80 -15.57 24.92 9.51
N LEU A 81 -15.29 24.44 10.73
CA LEU A 81 -15.64 23.09 11.17
C LEU A 81 -17.13 22.77 10.99
N ASN A 82 -18.01 23.73 11.25
CA ASN A 82 -19.44 23.60 11.05
C ASN A 82 -19.81 23.39 9.58
N VAL A 83 -19.10 24.03 8.64
CA VAL A 83 -19.34 23.86 7.19
C VAL A 83 -18.88 22.48 6.76
N VAL A 84 -17.66 22.07 7.12
CA VAL A 84 -17.14 20.74 6.78
C VAL A 84 -18.04 19.64 7.33
N SER A 85 -18.56 19.81 8.55
CA SER A 85 -19.43 18.81 9.20
C SER A 85 -20.80 18.64 8.53
N LYS A 86 -21.21 19.55 7.64
CA LYS A 86 -22.40 19.36 6.79
C LYS A 86 -22.16 18.32 5.69
N PHE A 87 -20.91 18.15 5.25
CA PHE A 87 -20.56 17.36 4.07
C PHE A 87 -19.67 16.16 4.36
N ILE A 88 -18.85 16.20 5.41
CA ILE A 88 -17.98 15.10 5.84
C ILE A 88 -18.35 14.74 7.28
N PRO A 89 -18.68 13.47 7.58
CA PRO A 89 -18.99 13.04 8.93
C PRO A 89 -17.83 13.30 9.90
N ASP A 90 -18.12 13.83 11.08
CA ASP A 90 -17.10 14.15 12.09
C ASP A 90 -16.32 12.93 12.61
N SER A 91 -16.89 11.74 12.46
CA SER A 91 -16.25 10.46 12.75
C SER A 91 -14.96 10.23 11.97
N VAL A 92 -14.75 10.94 10.85
CA VAL A 92 -13.53 10.90 10.06
C VAL A 92 -12.34 11.41 10.88
N TRP A 93 -12.45 12.59 11.51
CA TRP A 93 -11.34 13.18 12.26
C TRP A 93 -11.38 12.89 13.77
N ARG A 94 -12.55 12.64 14.34
CA ARG A 94 -12.67 12.32 15.79
C ARG A 94 -11.89 11.07 16.19
N LYS A 95 -11.62 10.14 15.27
CA LYS A 95 -10.77 8.96 15.51
C LYS A 95 -9.33 9.32 15.84
N ASP A 96 -8.78 10.35 15.20
CA ASP A 96 -7.40 10.77 15.41
C ASP A 96 -7.28 11.85 16.50
N PHE A 97 -8.24 12.77 16.58
CA PHE A 97 -8.15 13.93 17.47
C PHE A 97 -8.97 13.82 18.77
N GLY A 98 -9.83 12.81 18.89
CA GLY A 98 -10.74 12.62 20.03
C GLY A 98 -12.09 13.32 19.86
N LYS A 99 -13.04 12.98 20.75
CA LYS A 99 -14.46 13.38 20.65
C LYS A 99 -14.69 14.89 20.76
N ASN A 100 -13.89 15.59 21.57
CA ASN A 100 -14.05 17.03 21.87
C ASN A 100 -13.10 17.91 21.06
N ALA A 101 -12.48 17.40 20.00
CA ALA A 101 -11.54 18.16 19.21
C ALA A 101 -12.25 19.25 18.38
N MET A 102 -11.70 20.46 18.42
CA MET A 102 -12.06 21.56 17.52
C MET A 102 -10.88 21.86 16.58
N PRO A 103 -10.62 21.00 15.59
CA PRO A 103 -9.48 21.18 14.71
C PRO A 103 -9.70 22.31 13.72
N LYS A 104 -8.60 22.90 13.25
CA LYS A 104 -8.60 23.77 12.06
C LYS A 104 -8.58 22.90 10.81
N ILE A 105 -9.39 23.27 9.81
CA ILE A 105 -9.57 22.50 8.58
C ILE A 105 -9.18 23.36 7.38
N TYR A 106 -8.41 22.78 6.45
CA TYR A 106 -7.92 23.46 5.26
C TYR A 106 -8.12 22.61 4.01
N ALA A 107 -8.62 23.21 2.93
CA ALA A 107 -8.70 22.59 1.61
C ALA A 107 -7.34 22.62 0.93
N LEU A 108 -6.73 21.44 0.69
CA LEU A 108 -5.44 21.36 0.01
C LEU A 108 -5.57 21.20 -1.50
N GLY A 109 -6.58 20.46 -1.95
CA GLY A 109 -6.83 20.29 -3.37
C GLY A 109 -7.91 19.28 -3.70
N ARG A 110 -8.31 19.24 -4.97
CA ARG A 110 -9.24 18.27 -5.54
C ARG A 110 -8.77 17.73 -6.88
N THR A 111 -9.17 16.51 -7.16
CA THR A 111 -9.12 15.92 -8.50
C THR A 111 -10.37 15.07 -8.71
N ALA A 112 -10.67 14.70 -9.95
CA ALA A 112 -11.80 13.85 -10.27
C ALA A 112 -11.40 12.81 -11.30
N GLU A 113 -11.88 11.58 -11.11
CA GLU A 113 -11.92 10.62 -12.21
C GLU A 113 -13.15 10.95 -13.05
N LYS A 114 -12.97 11.17 -14.35
CA LYS A 114 -14.04 11.65 -15.25
C LYS A 114 -15.27 10.76 -15.13
N GLU A 115 -16.45 11.37 -14.94
CA GLU A 115 -17.76 10.72 -14.81
C GLU A 115 -17.87 9.72 -13.63
N LYS A 116 -16.95 9.79 -12.68
CA LYS A 116 -16.85 8.89 -11.54
C LYS A 116 -16.78 9.72 -10.26
N GLU A 117 -15.91 9.36 -9.31
CA GLU A 117 -15.74 10.07 -8.06
C GLU A 117 -14.76 11.26 -8.12
N SER A 118 -14.97 12.19 -7.20
CA SER A 118 -14.04 13.27 -6.86
C SER A 118 -13.28 12.96 -5.58
N TYR A 119 -12.02 13.36 -5.53
CA TYR A 119 -11.12 13.17 -4.40
C TYR A 119 -10.72 14.52 -3.83
N LEU A 120 -10.99 14.74 -2.55
CA LEU A 120 -10.64 15.96 -1.82
C LEU A 120 -9.52 15.68 -0.81
N PHE A 121 -8.47 16.49 -0.86
CA PHE A 121 -7.36 16.47 0.10
C PHE A 121 -7.63 17.52 1.18
N THR A 122 -7.93 17.07 2.39
CA THR A 122 -8.33 17.94 3.49
C THR A 122 -7.32 17.84 4.63
N GLN A 123 -6.65 18.93 4.96
CA GLN A 123 -5.78 18.98 6.14
C GLN A 123 -6.60 19.34 7.38
N VAL A 124 -6.40 18.58 8.43
CA VAL A 124 -7.01 18.77 9.76
C VAL A 124 -5.89 18.90 10.78
N ALA A 125 -5.91 19.96 11.58
CA ALA A 125 -4.85 20.27 12.53
C ALA A 125 -5.41 20.63 13.92
N SER A 126 -4.82 20.06 14.97
CA SER A 126 -5.13 20.40 16.36
C SER A 126 -3.89 20.23 17.23
N GLY A 127 -3.49 21.30 17.93
CA GLY A 127 -2.21 21.33 18.65
C GLY A 127 -1.02 21.02 17.73
N GLY A 128 -0.14 20.11 18.15
CA GLY A 128 0.99 19.64 17.34
C GLY A 128 0.65 18.57 16.30
N LYS A 129 -0.61 18.07 16.29
CA LYS A 129 -1.06 16.98 15.45
C LYS A 129 -1.67 17.49 14.15
N ARG A 130 -1.32 16.86 13.03
CA ARG A 130 -1.84 17.19 11.71
C ARG A 130 -2.07 15.92 10.90
N VAL A 131 -3.21 15.84 10.21
CA VAL A 131 -3.58 14.73 9.32
C VAL A 131 -4.08 15.33 8.02
N VAL A 132 -3.66 14.78 6.89
CA VAL A 132 -4.38 14.98 5.63
C VAL A 132 -5.25 13.76 5.39
N TYR A 133 -6.55 14.00 5.23
CA TYR A 133 -7.49 12.98 4.79
C TYR A 133 -7.70 13.08 3.28
N LEU A 134 -7.86 11.93 2.65
CA LEU A 134 -8.39 11.81 1.31
C LEU A 134 -9.87 11.41 1.42
N ALA A 135 -10.77 12.32 1.03
CA ALA A 135 -12.21 12.07 1.01
C ALA A 135 -12.70 11.85 -0.42
N CYS A 136 -13.49 10.81 -0.61
CA CYS A 136 -14.11 10.41 -1.86
C CYS A 136 -15.57 10.87 -1.88
N PHE A 137 -15.96 11.53 -2.97
CA PHE A 137 -17.29 12.03 -3.24
C PHE A 137 -17.81 11.44 -4.54
N SER A 138 -19.08 11.06 -4.60
CA SER A 138 -19.71 10.59 -5.84
C SER A 138 -19.71 11.68 -6.92
N HIS A 139 -20.04 11.29 -8.15
CA HIS A 139 -20.28 12.23 -9.25
C HIS A 139 -21.30 13.33 -8.88
N ASP A 140 -22.28 13.01 -8.04
CA ASP A 140 -23.31 13.95 -7.55
C ASP A 140 -22.88 14.73 -6.29
N ASN A 141 -21.58 14.76 -5.99
CA ASN A 141 -20.98 15.41 -4.82
C ASN A 141 -21.50 14.87 -3.47
N LYS A 142 -21.92 13.60 -3.41
CA LYS A 142 -22.28 12.96 -2.13
C LYS A 142 -21.05 12.35 -1.48
N PHE A 143 -20.85 12.58 -0.19
CA PHE A 143 -19.76 11.94 0.55
C PHE A 143 -19.92 10.41 0.54
N LEU A 144 -18.83 9.71 0.22
CA LEU A 144 -18.77 8.26 0.22
C LEU A 144 -17.88 7.73 1.33
N LYS A 145 -16.60 8.08 1.32
CA LYS A 145 -15.61 7.58 2.28
C LYS A 145 -14.45 8.53 2.47
N ALA A 146 -13.79 8.46 3.61
CA ALA A 146 -12.50 9.12 3.81
C ALA A 146 -11.50 8.20 4.53
N MET A 147 -10.21 8.40 4.24
CA MET A 147 -9.11 7.74 4.93
C MET A 147 -7.97 8.72 5.24
N PRO A 148 -7.20 8.51 6.33
CA PRO A 148 -5.97 9.27 6.54
C PRO A 148 -4.95 8.92 5.44
N LEU A 149 -4.44 9.94 4.77
CA LEU A 149 -3.46 9.81 3.69
C LEU A 149 -2.02 9.96 4.22
N VAL A 150 -1.78 10.97 5.05
CA VAL A 150 -0.51 11.20 5.76
C VAL A 150 -0.77 11.94 7.07
N ARG A 151 0.03 11.66 8.10
CA ARG A 151 -0.11 12.30 9.43
C ARG A 151 1.24 12.60 10.07
N THR A 152 1.28 13.63 10.91
CA THR A 152 2.46 14.01 11.71
C THR A 152 2.03 14.46 13.12
N GLY A 153 2.92 14.27 14.10
CA GLY A 153 2.66 14.55 15.52
C GLY A 153 1.91 13.44 16.28
N PHE A 154 1.78 12.25 15.69
CA PHE A 154 1.14 11.07 16.28
C PHE A 154 2.14 9.96 16.58
N ASP A 155 2.96 9.63 15.58
CA ASP A 155 3.95 8.55 15.62
C ASP A 155 5.36 9.13 15.48
N HIS A 156 6.37 8.34 15.82
CA HIS A 156 7.79 8.71 15.68
C HIS A 156 8.35 8.33 14.31
N TYR A 157 7.64 8.66 13.23
CA TYR A 157 8.14 8.46 11.88
C TYR A 157 9.25 9.47 11.56
N THR A 158 10.27 9.01 10.86
CA THR A 158 11.36 9.84 10.33
C THR A 158 10.94 10.54 9.04
N SER A 159 10.14 9.86 8.22
CA SER A 159 9.50 10.43 7.05
C SER A 159 8.16 9.75 6.79
N ALA A 160 7.20 10.49 6.24
CA ALA A 160 5.96 9.92 5.76
C ALA A 160 5.43 10.73 4.58
N TYR A 161 4.75 10.06 3.66
CA TYR A 161 4.01 10.72 2.59
C TYR A 161 2.76 9.93 2.22
N GLY A 162 1.82 10.63 1.60
CA GLY A 162 0.73 9.99 0.88
C GLY A 162 0.61 10.54 -0.52
N LEU A 163 0.13 9.70 -1.43
CA LEU A 163 0.12 9.96 -2.87
C LEU A 163 -1.17 9.43 -3.48
N LEU A 164 -1.79 10.21 -4.34
CA LEU A 164 -2.76 9.73 -5.32
C LEU A 164 -2.08 9.76 -6.69
N ASP A 165 -1.97 8.61 -7.35
CA ASP A 165 -1.33 8.51 -8.66
C ASP A 165 -2.32 8.77 -9.82
N SER A 166 -1.81 8.82 -11.05
CA SER A 166 -2.63 9.06 -12.25
C SER A 166 -3.60 7.91 -12.60
N LYS A 167 -3.48 6.76 -11.93
CA LYS A 167 -4.40 5.61 -12.03
C LYS A 167 -5.36 5.56 -10.84
N PHE A 168 -5.42 6.62 -10.03
CA PHE A 168 -6.22 6.71 -8.81
C PHE A 168 -5.87 5.64 -7.75
N GLN A 169 -4.63 5.15 -7.76
CA GLN A 169 -4.10 4.35 -6.66
C GLN A 169 -3.60 5.28 -5.55
N ILE A 170 -3.92 4.90 -4.32
CA ILE A 170 -3.63 5.66 -3.13
C ILE A 170 -2.48 4.98 -2.42
N THR A 171 -1.33 5.66 -2.32
CA THR A 171 -0.19 5.15 -1.57
C THR A 171 -0.10 5.87 -0.23
N THR A 172 0.06 5.12 0.86
CA THR A 172 0.53 5.64 2.15
C THR A 172 1.89 5.06 2.47
N TYR A 173 2.84 5.90 2.87
CA TYR A 173 4.20 5.52 3.17
C TYR A 173 4.63 6.11 4.51
N HIS A 174 5.32 5.30 5.31
CA HIS A 174 6.06 5.78 6.47
C HIS A 174 7.38 5.04 6.61
N GLU A 175 8.39 5.78 7.04
CA GLU A 175 9.72 5.30 7.38
C GLU A 175 10.05 5.67 8.82
N THR A 176 10.67 4.76 9.55
CA THR A 176 11.27 5.02 10.86
C THR A 176 12.73 4.62 10.83
N LYS A 177 13.59 5.55 11.23
CA LYS A 177 15.03 5.34 11.36
C LYS A 177 15.44 5.63 12.80
N LYS A 178 15.89 4.59 13.51
CA LYS A 178 16.52 4.75 14.83
C LYS A 178 18.02 5.00 14.64
N ALA A 179 18.63 5.76 15.55
CA ALA A 179 20.07 6.02 15.48
C ALA A 179 20.87 4.72 15.48
N GLY A 180 21.68 4.49 14.45
CA GLY A 180 22.49 3.27 14.29
C GLY A 180 21.75 2.03 13.78
N ALA A 181 20.47 2.13 13.41
CA ALA A 181 19.69 1.04 12.81
C ALA A 181 19.35 1.35 11.34
N ASP A 182 19.05 0.29 10.59
CA ASP A 182 18.50 0.41 9.24
C ASP A 182 17.14 1.10 9.26
N ALA A 183 16.82 1.78 8.16
CA ALA A 183 15.53 2.44 7.99
C ALA A 183 14.45 1.38 7.75
N VAL A 184 13.39 1.40 8.55
CA VAL A 184 12.22 0.52 8.40
C VAL A 184 11.14 1.29 7.69
N PHE A 185 10.67 0.81 6.54
CA PHE A 185 9.52 1.42 5.88
C PHE A 185 8.37 0.44 5.69
N LYS A 186 7.17 1.01 5.57
CA LYS A 186 5.95 0.34 5.11
C LYS A 186 5.23 1.21 4.11
N ARG A 187 4.94 0.63 2.95
CA ARG A 187 4.17 1.22 1.86
C ARG A 187 2.88 0.43 1.68
N ASN A 188 1.74 1.08 1.80
CA ASN A 188 0.44 0.49 1.51
C ASN A 188 -0.12 1.11 0.24
N ILE A 189 -0.70 0.29 -0.64
CA ILE A 189 -1.36 0.72 -1.86
C ILE A 189 -2.83 0.33 -1.77
N TYR A 190 -3.72 1.31 -1.92
CA TYR A 190 -5.16 1.15 -1.89
C TYR A 190 -5.79 1.61 -3.21
N PHE A 191 -7.02 1.18 -3.44
CA PHE A 191 -7.93 1.78 -4.41
C PHE A 191 -9.29 2.02 -3.76
N TYR A 192 -10.09 2.89 -4.35
CA TYR A 192 -11.49 3.03 -3.97
C TYR A 192 -12.33 1.96 -4.66
N ASP A 193 -12.94 1.06 -3.89
CA ASP A 193 -13.88 0.06 -4.38
C ASP A 193 -15.31 0.62 -4.33
N ARG A 194 -15.86 0.86 -5.53
CA ARG A 194 -17.21 1.42 -5.71
C ARG A 194 -18.32 0.47 -5.28
N ASN A 195 -18.07 -0.84 -5.23
CA ASN A 195 -19.09 -1.81 -4.83
C ASN A 195 -19.25 -1.88 -3.31
N GLY A 196 -18.16 -1.65 -2.58
CA GLY A 196 -18.10 -1.72 -1.12
C GLY A 196 -18.10 -0.37 -0.39
N ASP A 197 -18.10 0.74 -1.13
CA ASP A 197 -17.91 2.11 -0.62
C ASP A 197 -16.76 2.21 0.40
N ASN A 198 -15.64 1.59 0.05
CA ASN A 198 -14.47 1.46 0.92
C ASN A 198 -13.16 1.62 0.15
N PHE A 199 -12.11 1.98 0.89
CA PHE A 199 -10.74 1.90 0.40
C PHE A 199 -10.22 0.48 0.65
N THR A 200 -9.94 -0.24 -0.42
CA THR A 200 -9.46 -1.62 -0.37
C THR A 200 -7.95 -1.64 -0.51
N LEU A 201 -7.27 -2.25 0.46
CA LEU A 201 -5.83 -2.47 0.45
C LEU A 201 -5.49 -3.55 -0.57
N ILE A 202 -4.67 -3.20 -1.57
CA ILE A 202 -4.19 -4.13 -2.60
C ILE A 202 -2.88 -4.77 -2.15
N VAL A 203 -1.94 -3.94 -1.71
CA VAL A 203 -0.57 -4.37 -1.42
C VAL A 203 -0.06 -3.65 -0.18
N THR A 204 0.64 -4.40 0.67
CA THR A 204 1.54 -3.85 1.69
C THR A 204 2.96 -4.29 1.36
N GLU A 205 3.86 -3.35 1.13
CA GLU A 205 5.28 -3.58 0.93
C GLU A 205 6.06 -3.03 2.14
N PRO A 206 6.55 -3.90 3.03
CA PRO A 206 7.58 -3.56 3.98
C PRO A 206 8.97 -3.66 3.32
N ASN A 207 9.96 -2.93 3.85
CA ASN A 207 11.38 -3.13 3.47
C ASN A 207 12.10 -4.13 4.38
N GLU A 208 11.66 -4.22 5.63
CA GLU A 208 12.03 -5.40 6.40
C GLU A 208 11.35 -6.59 5.73
N GLU A 209 12.12 -7.63 5.42
CA GLU A 209 11.55 -8.98 5.38
C GLU A 209 10.68 -9.05 6.63
N ILE A 210 9.37 -9.22 6.47
CA ILE A 210 8.55 -9.58 7.61
C ILE A 210 9.21 -10.85 8.11
N ILE A 211 9.95 -10.76 9.22
CA ILE A 211 10.37 -11.92 9.97
C ILE A 211 9.05 -12.44 10.53
N GLN A 212 8.28 -13.13 9.69
CA GLN A 212 7.26 -14.01 10.17
C GLN A 212 8.05 -15.05 10.93
N ASP A 213 7.91 -15.04 12.25
CA ASP A 213 8.30 -16.19 13.05
C ASP A 213 7.65 -17.41 12.38
N VAL A 214 8.48 -18.31 11.90
CA VAL A 214 8.01 -19.49 11.17
C VAL A 214 7.22 -20.33 12.17
N VAL A 215 5.90 -20.32 12.02
CA VAL A 215 5.00 -21.02 12.95
C VAL A 215 5.03 -22.51 12.62
N ASN A 216 5.51 -23.33 13.55
CA ASN A 216 5.46 -24.77 13.45
C ASN A 216 4.03 -25.28 13.68
N PRO A 217 3.31 -25.78 12.66
CA PRO A 217 1.89 -26.15 12.76
C PRO A 217 1.64 -27.48 13.51
N ILE A 218 2.69 -28.10 14.04
CA ILE A 218 2.60 -29.35 14.83
C ILE A 218 3.27 -29.21 16.20
N ASP A 219 3.60 -27.98 16.61
CA ASP A 219 4.27 -27.68 17.88
C ASP A 219 3.53 -28.25 19.10
N THR A 220 2.20 -28.14 19.09
CA THR A 220 1.26 -28.59 20.13
C THR A 220 0.95 -30.09 20.10
N MET A 221 1.38 -30.82 19.06
CA MET A 221 1.14 -32.26 18.97
C MET A 221 2.01 -33.04 19.96
N ARG A 222 1.58 -34.27 20.27
CA ARG A 222 2.29 -35.15 21.22
C ARG A 222 3.68 -35.53 20.70
N ALA A 223 4.66 -35.57 21.61
CA ALA A 223 6.06 -35.84 21.31
C ALA A 223 6.68 -36.82 22.33
N ASN A 224 6.02 -37.94 22.57
CA ASN A 224 6.38 -38.89 23.62
C ASN A 224 7.31 -40.00 23.10
N HIS A 225 7.35 -40.25 21.79
CA HIS A 225 8.20 -41.30 21.22
C HIS A 225 9.68 -40.90 21.13
N LYS A 226 10.55 -41.92 21.04
CA LYS A 226 12.02 -41.79 21.01
C LYS A 226 12.53 -40.69 20.05
N PHE A 227 11.99 -40.67 18.83
CA PHE A 227 12.43 -39.78 17.76
C PHE A 227 11.65 -38.45 17.71
N SER A 228 10.61 -38.30 18.52
CA SER A 228 9.81 -37.08 18.56
C SER A 228 10.57 -35.94 19.23
N GLY A 229 10.36 -34.73 18.74
CA GLY A 229 10.99 -33.50 19.21
C GLY A 229 11.28 -32.52 18.07
N ASP A 230 11.80 -31.36 18.43
CA ASP A 230 12.22 -30.34 17.48
C ASP A 230 13.73 -30.47 17.23
N TYR A 231 14.11 -30.64 15.97
CA TYR A 231 15.49 -30.71 15.54
C TYR A 231 15.81 -29.41 14.81
N VAL A 232 16.78 -28.65 15.30
CA VAL A 232 16.99 -27.26 14.93
C VAL A 232 18.44 -27.05 14.50
N GLU A 233 18.63 -26.29 13.44
CA GLU A 233 19.91 -25.67 13.07
C GLU A 233 19.92 -24.20 13.51
N ASN A 234 18.82 -23.48 13.22
CA ASN A 234 18.49 -22.15 13.74
C ASN A 234 16.96 -21.94 13.71
N ASP A 235 16.48 -20.79 14.18
CA ASP A 235 15.03 -20.53 14.33
C ASP A 235 14.23 -20.58 13.01
N ARG A 236 14.89 -20.51 11.85
CA ARG A 236 14.29 -20.63 10.51
C ARG A 236 14.72 -21.88 9.74
N ASN A 237 15.44 -22.79 10.37
CA ASN A 237 15.92 -24.01 9.75
C ASN A 237 15.76 -25.16 10.74
N PHE A 238 14.64 -25.87 10.64
CA PHE A 238 14.28 -26.91 11.60
C PHE A 238 13.41 -28.00 10.99
N VAL A 239 13.43 -29.16 11.64
CA VAL A 239 12.56 -30.31 11.40
C VAL A 239 11.88 -30.66 12.72
N SER A 240 10.57 -30.49 12.78
CA SER A 240 9.75 -30.89 13.90
C SER A 240 9.16 -32.27 13.65
N ILE A 241 9.27 -33.14 14.64
CA ILE A 241 8.83 -34.53 14.57
C ILE A 241 7.92 -34.81 15.75
N ARG A 242 6.78 -35.42 15.47
CA ARG A 242 5.71 -35.70 16.42
C ARG A 242 5.23 -37.13 16.25
N ASP A 243 4.55 -37.61 17.28
CA ASP A 243 4.02 -38.96 17.31
C ASP A 243 3.00 -39.15 16.17
N GLY A 244 3.15 -40.20 15.36
CA GLY A 244 2.18 -40.57 14.35
C GLY A 244 0.98 -41.33 14.91
N LYS A 245 0.14 -41.86 14.01
CA LYS A 245 -1.04 -42.65 14.39
C LYS A 245 -0.69 -43.92 15.17
N ASN A 246 0.50 -44.46 14.97
CA ASN A 246 1.03 -45.64 15.65
C ASN A 246 2.56 -45.56 15.72
N ALA A 247 3.21 -46.55 16.35
CA ALA A 247 4.66 -46.57 16.56
C ALA A 247 5.49 -46.65 15.26
N SER A 248 4.88 -47.07 14.14
CA SER A 248 5.55 -47.19 12.84
C SER A 248 5.45 -45.92 11.99
N GLU A 249 4.80 -44.87 12.49
CA GLU A 249 4.56 -43.62 11.78
C GLU A 249 4.99 -42.41 12.62
N ILE A 250 5.50 -41.38 11.96
CA ILE A 250 5.78 -40.06 12.52
C ILE A 250 5.04 -39.00 11.72
N VAL A 251 4.67 -37.90 12.38
CA VAL A 251 4.24 -36.67 11.70
C VAL A 251 5.42 -35.71 11.72
N PHE A 252 5.72 -35.10 10.58
CA PHE A 252 6.81 -34.13 10.47
C PHE A 252 6.34 -32.80 9.89
N PHE A 253 7.08 -31.76 10.23
CA PHE A 253 7.07 -30.47 9.57
C PHE A 253 8.53 -30.03 9.40
N VAL A 254 8.90 -29.60 8.19
CA VAL A 254 10.21 -29.02 7.92
C VAL A 254 10.04 -27.61 7.38
N HIS A 255 10.89 -26.71 7.86
CA HIS A 255 11.13 -25.40 7.29
C HIS A 255 12.63 -25.17 7.13
N PHE A 256 13.03 -24.62 5.98
CA PHE A 256 14.40 -24.15 5.80
C PHE A 256 14.45 -22.94 4.87
N GLU A 257 15.46 -22.12 5.09
CA GLU A 257 15.80 -20.95 4.27
C GLU A 257 17.29 -21.03 3.90
N LYS A 258 17.55 -21.19 2.60
CA LYS A 258 18.90 -21.23 2.02
C LYS A 258 19.14 -20.01 1.13
N ASN A 259 20.41 -19.70 0.89
CA ASN A 259 20.84 -18.61 0.00
C ASN A 259 20.28 -17.23 0.38
N GLY A 260 20.17 -16.94 1.69
CA GLY A 260 19.63 -15.66 2.19
C GLY A 260 18.17 -15.43 1.81
N GLY A 261 17.30 -16.40 2.11
CA GLY A 261 15.85 -16.32 1.85
C GLY A 261 15.42 -16.57 0.40
N LYS A 262 16.35 -16.69 -0.55
CA LYS A 262 16.02 -16.96 -1.97
C LYS A 262 15.51 -18.38 -2.23
N CYS A 263 15.72 -19.30 -1.29
CA CYS A 263 15.29 -20.69 -1.38
C CYS A 263 14.63 -21.10 -0.07
N ILE A 264 13.29 -21.11 -0.07
CA ILE A 264 12.47 -21.45 1.09
C ILE A 264 11.74 -22.75 0.80
N GLY A 265 11.85 -23.71 1.71
CA GLY A 265 11.19 -25.01 1.60
C GLY A 265 10.38 -25.35 2.84
N GLU A 266 9.09 -25.58 2.65
CA GLU A 266 8.18 -26.07 3.68
C GLU A 266 7.53 -27.37 3.26
N LEU A 267 7.50 -28.36 4.16
CA LEU A 267 6.73 -29.58 3.93
C LEU A 267 6.23 -30.17 5.25
N LYS A 268 4.95 -30.52 5.28
CA LYS A 268 4.29 -31.26 6.34
C LYS A 268 3.80 -32.60 5.81
N GLY A 269 3.94 -33.66 6.58
CA GLY A 269 3.45 -34.98 6.18
C GLY A 269 3.55 -36.03 7.27
N ALA A 270 3.22 -37.26 6.89
CA ALA A 270 3.40 -38.44 7.71
C ALA A 270 4.42 -39.37 7.05
N ALA A 271 5.49 -39.73 7.76
CA ALA A 271 6.52 -40.64 7.28
C ALA A 271 6.42 -41.98 8.03
N ARG A 272 6.70 -43.08 7.33
CA ARG A 272 6.68 -44.43 7.91
C ARG A 272 8.09 -44.96 8.11
N PHE A 273 8.34 -45.62 9.22
CA PHE A 273 9.62 -46.30 9.45
C PHE A 273 9.77 -47.48 8.49
N ILE A 274 10.80 -47.41 7.63
CA ILE A 274 11.24 -48.51 6.77
C ILE A 274 12.40 -49.31 7.42
N SER A 275 13.01 -48.73 8.45
CA SER A 275 13.96 -49.40 9.34
C SER A 275 13.90 -48.75 10.74
N PRO A 276 14.57 -49.32 11.76
CA PRO A 276 14.52 -48.79 13.13
C PRO A 276 14.97 -47.33 13.30
N THR A 277 15.69 -46.77 12.32
CA THR A 277 16.23 -45.41 12.35
C THR A 277 15.99 -44.63 11.07
N VAL A 278 15.20 -45.16 10.13
CA VAL A 278 14.90 -44.49 8.85
C VAL A 278 13.41 -44.44 8.64
N ALA A 279 12.87 -43.22 8.55
CA ALA A 279 11.49 -42.97 8.16
C ALA A 279 11.43 -42.37 6.76
N GLN A 280 10.46 -42.81 5.96
CA GLN A 280 10.28 -42.35 4.58
C GLN A 280 8.89 -41.76 4.39
N PHE A 281 8.84 -40.60 3.75
CA PHE A 281 7.64 -39.96 3.23
C PHE A 281 7.62 -40.15 1.72
N VAL A 282 6.47 -40.58 1.19
CA VAL A 282 6.21 -40.66 -0.26
C VAL A 282 4.86 -40.01 -0.50
N LYS A 283 4.80 -39.04 -1.42
CA LYS A 283 3.55 -38.41 -1.82
C LYS A 283 2.85 -39.28 -2.88
N SER A 284 1.58 -39.60 -2.68
CA SER A 284 0.83 -40.54 -3.54
C SER A 284 0.76 -40.12 -5.03
N ASP A 285 0.81 -38.82 -5.31
CA ASP A 285 0.49 -38.27 -6.64
C ASP A 285 1.69 -37.56 -7.31
N ASN A 286 2.89 -37.63 -6.75
CA ASN A 286 4.07 -36.89 -7.24
C ASN A 286 5.36 -37.64 -6.85
N PRO A 287 6.44 -37.64 -7.67
CA PRO A 287 7.72 -38.27 -7.33
C PRO A 287 8.40 -37.73 -6.06
N CYS A 288 7.85 -36.72 -5.36
CA CYS A 288 8.37 -36.23 -4.10
C CYS A 288 8.46 -37.33 -3.02
N SER A 289 9.68 -37.65 -2.61
CA SER A 289 9.95 -38.52 -1.47
C SER A 289 11.09 -37.99 -0.61
N LEU A 290 10.91 -38.08 0.71
CA LEU A 290 11.90 -37.66 1.71
C LEU A 290 12.25 -38.82 2.64
N GLU A 291 13.52 -38.91 3.00
CA GLU A 291 14.02 -39.80 4.03
C GLU A 291 14.54 -39.02 5.23
N PHE A 292 14.16 -39.47 6.42
CA PHE A 292 14.67 -38.98 7.69
C PHE A 292 15.50 -40.09 8.34
N VAL A 293 16.81 -39.86 8.47
CA VAL A 293 17.74 -40.78 9.10
C VAL A 293 18.08 -40.26 10.49
N PHE A 294 17.74 -41.04 11.50
CA PHE A 294 17.95 -40.73 12.91
C PHE A 294 19.26 -41.34 13.42
N ALA A 295 20.12 -40.51 13.99
CA ALA A 295 21.36 -40.96 14.64
C ALA A 295 21.56 -40.19 15.94
N GLY A 296 21.37 -40.87 17.08
CA GLY A 296 21.44 -40.24 18.40
C GLY A 296 20.42 -39.11 18.54
N ASN A 297 20.90 -37.89 18.74
CA ASN A 297 20.12 -36.65 18.81
C ASN A 297 20.11 -35.86 17.49
N LYS A 298 20.46 -36.47 16.36
CA LYS A 298 20.49 -35.82 15.05
C LYS A 298 19.48 -36.46 14.11
N VAL A 299 18.79 -35.65 13.32
CA VAL A 299 18.03 -36.10 12.14
C VAL A 299 18.70 -35.56 10.88
N THR A 300 18.91 -36.43 9.91
CA THR A 300 19.39 -36.05 8.57
C THR A 300 18.24 -36.23 7.61
N MET A 301 17.80 -35.14 6.98
CA MET A 301 16.78 -35.15 5.94
C MET A 301 17.45 -35.28 4.58
N ARG A 302 16.93 -36.17 3.74
CA ARG A 302 17.39 -36.38 2.37
C ARG A 302 16.23 -36.43 1.40
N GLU A 303 16.35 -35.71 0.30
CA GLU A 303 15.41 -35.83 -0.81
C GLU A 303 15.79 -37.02 -1.69
N LYS A 304 14.83 -37.92 -1.94
CA LYS A 304 15.01 -39.11 -2.78
C LYS A 304 14.25 -39.03 -4.10
N GLY A 305 13.21 -38.21 -4.16
CA GLY A 305 12.50 -37.92 -5.39
C GLY A 305 12.03 -36.48 -5.38
N GLY A 306 12.04 -35.85 -6.56
CA GLY A 306 12.13 -34.40 -6.81
C GLY A 306 11.03 -33.52 -6.21
N CYS A 307 10.97 -33.44 -4.89
CA CYS A 307 10.20 -32.47 -4.12
C CYS A 307 10.57 -31.02 -4.50
N GLY A 308 11.82 -30.78 -4.94
CA GLY A 308 12.33 -29.47 -5.36
C GLY A 308 12.18 -29.13 -6.85
N SER A 309 11.65 -30.02 -7.71
CA SER A 309 11.81 -29.93 -9.18
C SER A 309 10.81 -29.01 -9.92
N TYR A 310 10.04 -28.14 -9.25
CA TYR A 310 8.97 -27.37 -9.88
C TYR A 310 9.21 -25.87 -10.04
N ARG A 311 10.40 -25.35 -9.70
CA ARG A 311 10.74 -23.93 -9.82
C ARG A 311 12.23 -23.85 -10.17
N ASP A 312 12.63 -22.94 -11.06
CA ASP A 312 14.00 -22.74 -11.62
C ASP A 312 15.13 -22.45 -10.59
N ILE A 313 14.99 -22.91 -9.36
CA ILE A 313 15.88 -22.75 -8.22
C ILE A 313 16.10 -24.14 -7.62
N GLN A 314 17.36 -24.59 -7.55
CA GLN A 314 17.77 -25.86 -6.95
C GLN A 314 17.53 -25.89 -5.43
N CYS A 315 16.27 -26.02 -5.00
CA CYS A 315 15.86 -26.06 -3.60
C CYS A 315 15.67 -27.48 -3.11
N PHE A 316 16.78 -28.15 -2.76
CA PHE A 316 16.74 -29.53 -2.28
C PHE A 316 16.51 -29.64 -0.77
N PHE A 317 15.63 -30.57 -0.39
CA PHE A 317 15.32 -31.00 0.99
C PHE A 317 16.44 -31.89 1.55
N ASN A 318 17.64 -31.31 1.65
CA ASN A 318 18.82 -31.93 2.25
C ASN A 318 19.31 -31.09 3.42
N GLY A 319 19.49 -31.71 4.59
CA GLY A 319 19.91 -31.01 5.80
C GLY A 319 20.19 -31.94 6.97
N SER A 320 20.79 -31.37 8.02
CA SER A 320 21.21 -32.08 9.23
C SER A 320 20.87 -31.24 10.45
N TYR A 321 19.96 -31.72 11.29
CA TYR A 321 19.37 -30.95 12.37
C TYR A 321 19.55 -31.65 13.72
N TRP A 322 19.82 -30.87 14.76
CA TRP A 322 20.11 -31.39 16.10
C TRP A 322 18.92 -31.20 17.03
N LYS A 323 18.57 -32.24 17.81
CA LYS A 323 17.46 -32.23 18.74
C LYS A 323 17.67 -31.13 19.77
N LYS A 324 16.74 -30.19 19.84
CA LYS A 324 16.70 -29.12 20.83
C LYS A 324 16.61 -29.75 22.22
N LYS A 325 17.50 -29.33 23.11
CA LYS A 325 17.45 -29.76 24.52
C LYS A 325 16.17 -29.23 25.14
N THR A 326 15.36 -30.09 25.75
CA THR A 326 14.22 -29.65 26.56
C THR A 326 14.75 -28.81 27.72
N ALA A 327 14.29 -27.56 27.81
CA ALA A 327 14.56 -26.74 28.98
C ALA A 327 13.95 -27.46 30.19
N LYS A 328 14.77 -27.85 31.16
CA LYS A 328 14.27 -28.37 32.44
C LYS A 328 13.36 -27.30 33.02
N GLY A 329 12.06 -27.60 33.12
CA GLY A 329 11.08 -26.67 33.65
C GLY A 329 11.56 -26.14 35.00
N LYS A 330 11.55 -24.81 35.18
CA LYS A 330 11.61 -24.23 36.52
C LYS A 330 10.43 -24.84 37.28
N LYS A 331 10.74 -25.63 38.31
CA LYS A 331 9.74 -26.03 39.32
C LYS A 331 9.09 -24.74 39.81
N LYS A 332 7.78 -24.62 39.60
CA LYS A 332 6.96 -23.64 40.31
C LYS A 332 6.89 -24.03 41.77
#